data_AF-K2FSY6-F1
#
_entry.id   AF-K2FSY6-F1
#
_cell.length_a   1.000
_cell.length_b   1.000
_cell.length_c   1.000
_cell.angle_alpha   90.00
_cell.angle_beta   90.00
_cell.angle_gamma   90.00
#
_symmetry.space_group_name_H-M   'P 1'
#
loop_
_entity.id
_entity.type
_entity.pdbx_description
1 polymer ?
#
loop_
_entity_poly.entity_id
_entity_poly.type
_entity_poly.pdbx_seq_one_letter_code
_entity_poly.pdbx_strand_id
1 'polypeptide(L)'
;VVWRPLLKVSRKEILDYLHSNNIEYFLDKTNENIKYLRAKMRKDILPYLQKNFNKEIIDNLVNLSLNSLELDDYLKRKTKSFFKNLTENSFGACIDLNELSELLEIKYIIKQIAFSKNIEISRPVLDLVSSRILEKRPNLRLKLKNCAIYADRGYLFVFKHDLKSFNDKILLADDCFDFGLWKVIIKKNVQKNENSCWKEIFKDQINIYVPDGKYFMCYPVQNKRLKKIWENSKVPSFLRRIIPVISNDNKDIYEFLSGRKLKLNNRNILQISLKLK
;
A
#
# COMPACT_ATOMS: atom_id res chain seq x y z
N VAL A 1 0.81 3.31 22.68
CA VAL A 1 2.14 3.95 22.66
C VAL A 1 2.95 3.41 23.82
N VAL A 2 4.17 2.92 23.59
CA VAL A 2 5.07 2.51 24.68
C VAL A 2 5.93 3.70 25.07
N TRP A 3 5.77 4.21 26.28
CA TRP A 3 6.57 5.32 26.81
C TRP A 3 7.87 4.79 27.43
N ARG A 4 9.02 5.42 27.16
CA ARG A 4 10.33 5.07 27.76
C ARG A 4 10.97 6.28 28.48
N PRO A 5 10.56 6.61 29.72
CA PRO A 5 10.95 7.86 30.38
C PRO A 5 12.45 7.90 30.71
N LEU A 6 13.01 6.75 31.09
CA LEU A 6 14.40 6.60 31.52
C LEU A 6 15.37 6.31 30.36
N LEU A 7 14.96 6.51 29.11
CA LEU A 7 15.81 6.18 27.95
C LEU A 7 17.12 6.98 27.93
N LYS A 8 17.10 8.21 28.44
CA LYS A 8 18.27 9.11 28.52
C LYS A 8 19.07 8.95 29.82
N VAL A 9 18.56 8.18 30.79
CA VAL A 9 19.17 8.02 32.11
C VAL A 9 20.06 6.78 32.06
N SER A 10 21.33 6.94 32.41
CA SER A 10 22.29 5.84 32.46
C SER A 10 21.96 4.88 33.61
N ARG A 11 22.39 3.63 33.49
CA ARG A 11 22.26 2.68 34.61
C ARG A 11 22.97 3.18 35.87
N LYS A 12 24.10 3.87 35.71
CA LYS A 12 24.87 4.40 36.83
C LYS A 12 24.02 5.41 37.62
N GLU A 13 23.43 6.39 36.94
CA GLU A 13 22.54 7.37 37.56
C GLU A 13 21.33 6.71 38.24
N ILE A 14 20.74 5.67 37.62
CA ILE A 14 19.65 4.90 38.24
C ILE A 14 20.13 4.23 39.54
N LEU A 15 21.30 3.59 39.54
CA LEU A 15 21.84 2.93 40.73
C LEU A 15 22.20 3.96 41.81
N ASP A 16 22.86 5.05 41.45
CA ASP A 16 23.23 6.13 42.38
C ASP A 16 21.97 6.75 43.03
N TYR A 17 20.89 6.92 42.27
CA TYR A 17 19.59 7.34 42.79
C TYR A 17 18.98 6.32 43.77
N LEU A 18 18.97 5.03 43.43
CA LEU A 18 18.47 3.98 44.32
C LEU A 18 19.27 3.92 45.63
N HIS A 19 20.60 4.02 45.54
CA HIS A 19 21.49 4.00 46.70
C HIS A 19 21.30 5.22 47.60
N SER A 20 21.24 6.43 47.03
CA SER A 20 21.04 7.67 47.79
C SER A 20 19.66 7.76 48.47
N ASN A 21 18.66 7.04 47.96
CA ASN A 21 17.31 7.00 48.53
C ASN A 21 17.03 5.72 49.33
N ASN A 22 18.02 4.85 49.54
CA ASN A 22 17.86 3.55 50.21
C ASN A 22 16.71 2.69 49.64
N ILE A 23 16.58 2.66 48.31
CA ILE A 23 15.57 1.87 47.62
C ILE A 23 16.18 0.50 47.25
N GLU A 24 15.65 -0.56 47.86
CA GLU A 24 16.04 -1.93 47.50
C GLU A 24 15.58 -2.30 46.08
N TYR A 25 16.40 -3.09 45.38
CA TYR A 25 16.09 -3.56 44.04
C TYR A 25 16.55 -5.01 43.83
N PHE A 26 15.87 -5.71 42.92
CA PHE A 26 16.19 -7.09 42.57
C PHE A 26 17.06 -7.17 41.30
N LEU A 27 18.07 -8.03 41.32
CA LEU A 27 18.89 -8.36 40.15
C LEU A 27 18.40 -9.66 39.53
N ASP A 28 17.74 -9.54 38.39
CA ASP A 28 17.25 -10.68 37.63
C ASP A 28 18.41 -11.40 36.90
N LYS A 29 18.75 -12.60 37.42
CA LYS A 29 19.81 -13.49 36.92
C LYS A 29 19.58 -13.94 35.47
N THR A 30 18.34 -13.94 34.97
CA THR A 30 18.06 -14.32 33.58
C THR A 30 18.62 -13.32 32.57
N ASN A 31 18.84 -12.06 32.98
CA ASN A 31 19.49 -11.03 32.16
C ASN A 31 20.99 -11.25 31.96
N GLU A 32 21.57 -12.26 32.61
CA GLU A 32 22.98 -12.57 32.54
C GLU A 32 23.35 -13.58 31.45
N ASN A 33 22.36 -14.22 30.83
CA ASN A 33 22.57 -15.31 29.88
C ASN A 33 22.95 -14.79 28.49
N ILE A 34 24.23 -14.90 28.15
CA ILE A 34 24.83 -14.49 26.86
C ILE A 34 24.31 -15.26 25.63
N LYS A 35 23.49 -16.30 25.79
CA LYS A 35 22.75 -16.93 24.67
C LYS A 35 21.79 -15.93 24.01
N TYR A 36 21.28 -14.95 24.76
CA TYR A 36 20.38 -13.92 24.23
C TYR A 36 21.16 -12.71 23.72
N LEU A 37 20.77 -12.19 22.55
CA LEU A 37 21.45 -11.09 21.86
C LEU A 37 21.66 -9.86 22.75
N ARG A 38 20.66 -9.47 23.56
CA ARG A 38 20.76 -8.31 24.44
C ARG A 38 21.85 -8.47 25.50
N ALA A 39 21.91 -9.64 26.14
CA ALA A 39 22.92 -9.94 27.14
C ALA A 39 24.32 -10.03 26.51
N LYS A 40 24.42 -10.69 25.34
CA LYS A 40 25.66 -10.77 24.56
C LYS A 40 26.19 -9.41 24.13
N MET A 41 25.32 -8.52 23.65
CA MET A 41 25.70 -7.15 23.30
C MET A 41 26.28 -6.41 24.50
N ARG A 42 25.64 -6.52 25.67
CA ARG A 42 26.05 -5.81 26.89
C ARG A 42 27.32 -6.36 27.55
N LYS A 43 27.47 -7.69 27.61
CA LYS A 43 28.58 -8.35 28.33
C LYS A 43 29.82 -8.57 27.47
N ASP A 44 29.64 -8.80 26.17
CA ASP A 44 30.75 -9.19 25.29
C ASP A 44 31.04 -8.10 24.27
N ILE A 45 30.06 -7.75 23.42
CA ILE A 45 30.33 -6.96 22.20
C ILE A 45 30.62 -5.49 22.52
N LEU A 46 29.79 -4.80 23.31
CA LEU A 46 30.01 -3.39 23.63
C LEU A 46 31.31 -3.18 24.44
N PRO A 47 31.62 -4.01 25.48
CA PRO A 47 32.91 -3.91 26.17
C PRO A 47 34.11 -4.20 25.27
N TYR A 48 34.00 -5.20 24.38
CA TYR A 48 35.04 -5.48 23.38
C TYR A 48 35.29 -4.27 22.46
N LEU A 49 34.23 -3.63 21.97
CA LEU A 49 34.35 -2.44 21.12
C LEU A 49 35.05 -1.29 21.88
N GLN A 50 34.62 -1.00 23.12
CA GLN A 50 35.23 0.05 23.94
C GLN A 50 36.71 -0.19 24.23
N LYS A 51 37.10 -1.45 24.44
CA LYS A 51 38.50 -1.82 24.72
C LYS A 51 39.40 -1.69 23.50
N ASN A 52 38.91 -2.01 22.30
CA ASN A 52 39.75 -2.16 21.10
C ASN A 52 39.64 -1.03 20.07
N PHE A 53 38.57 -0.22 20.09
CA PHE A 53 38.27 0.77 19.03
C PHE A 53 38.09 2.23 19.54
N ASN A 54 38.68 2.57 20.70
CA ASN A 54 38.50 3.82 21.47
C ASN A 54 37.25 3.81 22.39
N LYS A 55 37.38 4.45 23.57
CA LYS A 55 36.32 4.57 24.59
C LYS A 55 35.08 5.31 24.07
N GLU A 56 35.26 6.21 23.11
CA GLU A 56 34.21 7.03 22.50
C GLU A 56 33.34 6.27 21.48
N ILE A 57 33.64 5.00 21.16
CA ILE A 57 32.87 4.23 20.18
C ILE A 57 31.38 4.14 20.53
N ILE A 58 31.05 4.09 21.82
CA ILE A 58 29.66 4.07 22.29
C ILE A 58 28.99 5.41 22.02
N ASP A 59 29.66 6.52 22.32
CA ASP A 59 29.13 7.86 22.08
C ASP A 59 28.95 8.11 20.57
N ASN A 60 29.86 7.62 19.74
CA ASN A 60 29.71 7.67 18.28
C ASN A 60 28.49 6.88 17.78
N LEU A 61 28.21 5.70 18.35
CA LEU A 61 27.00 4.93 18.03
C LEU A 61 25.72 5.64 18.50
N VAL A 62 25.77 6.28 19.67
CA VAL A 62 24.65 7.11 20.19
C VAL A 62 24.40 8.29 19.26
N ASN A 63 25.44 9.04 18.89
CA ASN A 63 25.36 10.16 17.95
C ASN A 63 24.81 9.73 16.59
N LEU A 64 25.25 8.60 16.06
CA LEU A 64 24.69 8.03 14.82
C LEU A 64 23.19 7.75 14.96
N SER A 65 22.75 7.21 16.11
CA SER A 65 21.34 6.94 16.36
C SER A 65 20.50 8.22 16.45
N LEU A 66 21.04 9.28 17.07
CA LEU A 66 20.38 10.58 17.19
C LEU A 66 20.26 11.26 15.83
N ASN A 67 21.34 11.26 15.04
CA ASN A 67 21.32 11.79 13.67
C ASN A 67 20.33 11.02 12.79
N SER A 68 20.26 9.69 12.93
CA SER A 68 19.28 8.88 12.19
C SER A 68 17.84 9.19 12.61
N LEU A 69 17.59 9.49 13.88
CA LEU A 69 16.27 9.88 14.37
C LEU A 69 15.86 11.24 13.81
N GLU A 70 16.77 12.21 13.81
CA GLU A 70 16.55 13.53 13.24
C GLU A 70 16.21 13.46 11.74
N LEU A 71 16.96 12.63 10.99
CA LEU A 71 16.69 12.37 9.57
C LEU A 71 15.34 11.68 9.35
N ASP A 72 14.95 10.74 10.21
CA ASP A 72 13.63 10.09 10.14
C ASP A 72 12.51 11.11 10.36
N ASP A 73 12.64 11.98 11.37
CA ASP A 73 11.67 13.04 11.66
C ASP A 73 11.58 14.08 10.54
N TYR A 74 12.70 14.43 9.91
CA TYR A 74 12.71 15.28 8.72
C TYR A 74 11.95 14.64 7.57
N LEU A 75 12.26 13.38 7.21
CA LEU A 75 11.58 12.65 6.13
C LEU A 75 10.10 12.48 6.42
N LYS A 76 9.74 12.19 7.67
CA LYS A 76 8.35 12.09 8.12
C LYS A 76 7.57 13.37 7.86
N ARG A 77 8.12 14.52 8.23
CA ARG A 77 7.49 15.83 8.00
C ARG A 77 7.40 16.14 6.51
N LYS A 78 8.50 15.94 5.77
CA LYS A 78 8.59 16.23 4.34
C LYS A 78 7.61 15.39 3.51
N THR A 79 7.44 14.12 3.86
CA THR A 79 6.60 13.19 3.10
C THR A 79 5.13 13.17 3.53
N LYS A 80 4.78 13.84 4.63
CA LYS A 80 3.43 13.79 5.25
C LYS A 80 2.31 14.19 4.29
N SER A 81 2.52 15.18 3.43
CA SER A 81 1.51 15.67 2.48
C SER A 81 1.12 14.62 1.44
N PHE A 82 2.07 13.79 0.99
CA PHE A 82 1.83 12.79 -0.06
C PHE A 82 0.90 11.65 0.39
N PHE A 83 0.82 11.39 1.70
CA PHE A 83 -0.13 10.41 2.23
C PHE A 83 -1.59 10.82 2.04
N LYS A 84 -1.89 12.09 1.72
CA LYS A 84 -3.25 12.50 1.29
C LYS A 84 -3.67 11.86 -0.04
N ASN A 85 -2.70 11.46 -0.86
CA ASN A 85 -2.93 10.78 -2.14
C ASN A 85 -3.05 9.25 -1.95
N LEU A 86 -2.90 8.74 -0.73
CA LEU A 86 -3.11 7.34 -0.41
C LEU A 86 -4.62 7.05 -0.41
N THR A 87 -5.03 6.13 -1.27
CA THR A 87 -6.37 5.54 -1.27
C THR A 87 -6.26 4.09 -0.84
N GLU A 88 -7.08 3.66 0.09
CA GLU A 88 -7.04 2.29 0.59
C GLU A 88 -8.43 1.76 0.93
N ASN A 89 -8.58 0.45 0.82
CA ASN A 89 -9.76 -0.29 1.23
C ASN A 89 -9.36 -1.66 1.80
N SER A 90 -10.32 -2.53 2.03
CA SER A 90 -10.09 -3.89 2.55
C SER A 90 -9.08 -4.69 1.72
N PHE A 91 -8.96 -4.37 0.44
CA PHE A 91 -8.22 -5.11 -0.57
C PHE A 91 -6.75 -4.75 -0.68
N GLY A 92 -6.43 -3.49 -0.41
CA GLY A 92 -5.11 -2.95 -0.64
C GLY A 92 -5.05 -1.44 -0.57
N ALA A 93 -3.99 -0.87 -1.14
CA ALA A 93 -3.81 0.56 -1.25
C ALA A 93 -3.15 0.97 -2.57
N CYS A 94 -3.42 2.20 -2.99
CA CYS A 94 -2.77 2.89 -4.09
C CYS A 94 -2.32 4.27 -3.64
N ILE A 95 -1.13 4.68 -4.06
CA ILE A 95 -0.63 6.04 -3.86
C ILE A 95 0.00 6.57 -5.15
N ASP A 96 -0.33 7.82 -5.48
CA ASP A 96 0.31 8.58 -6.55
C ASP A 96 1.60 9.23 -6.03
N LEU A 97 2.73 8.86 -6.62
CA LEU A 97 4.06 9.34 -6.25
C LEU A 97 4.71 10.12 -7.41
N ASN A 98 3.94 10.57 -8.41
CA ASN A 98 4.48 11.25 -9.59
C ASN A 98 5.14 12.60 -9.30
N GLU A 99 4.78 13.24 -8.19
CA GLU A 99 5.31 14.53 -7.74
C GLU A 99 6.66 14.41 -7.02
N LEU A 100 7.07 13.19 -6.64
CA LEU A 100 8.34 12.97 -5.95
C LEU A 100 9.49 12.86 -6.95
N SER A 101 10.55 13.63 -6.70
CA SER A 101 11.81 13.57 -7.45
C SER A 101 12.91 12.79 -6.71
N GLU A 102 12.78 12.63 -5.39
CA GLU A 102 13.84 12.07 -4.56
C GLU A 102 13.60 10.59 -4.25
N LEU A 103 14.59 9.75 -4.59
CA LEU A 103 14.52 8.31 -4.35
C LEU A 103 14.37 7.98 -2.85
N LEU A 104 15.00 8.77 -1.97
CA LEU A 104 14.95 8.56 -0.53
C LEU A 104 13.53 8.78 0.02
N GLU A 105 12.79 9.75 -0.50
CA GLU A 105 11.41 10.04 -0.10
C GLU A 105 10.47 8.92 -0.55
N ILE A 106 10.65 8.43 -1.79
CA ILE A 106 9.90 7.28 -2.30
C ILE A 106 10.18 6.04 -1.43
N LYS A 107 11.45 5.77 -1.10
CA LYS A 107 11.85 4.67 -0.20
C LYS A 107 11.20 4.79 1.17
N TYR A 108 11.21 6.00 1.73
CA TYR A 108 10.61 6.29 3.02
C TYR A 108 9.11 5.99 3.02
N ILE A 109 8.37 6.50 2.04
CA ILE A 109 6.92 6.28 1.91
C ILE A 109 6.59 4.80 1.76
N ILE A 110 7.31 4.07 0.90
CA ILE A 110 7.11 2.62 0.74
C ILE A 110 7.35 1.89 2.06
N LYS A 111 8.41 2.23 2.81
CA LYS A 111 8.66 1.64 4.13
C LYS A 111 7.54 1.91 5.12
N GLN A 112 6.99 3.13 5.16
CA GLN A 112 5.88 3.48 6.04
C GLN A 112 4.59 2.72 5.68
N ILE A 113 4.28 2.59 4.39
CA ILE A 113 3.13 1.80 3.91
C ILE A 113 3.34 0.31 4.22
N ALA A 114 4.56 -0.20 4.05
CA ALA A 114 4.89 -1.58 4.37
C ALA A 114 4.73 -1.85 5.87
N PHE A 115 5.24 -0.96 6.72
CA PHE A 115 5.14 -1.05 8.16
C PHE A 115 3.67 -1.03 8.63
N SER A 116 2.86 -0.09 8.13
CA SER A 116 1.45 0.03 8.52
C SER A 116 0.59 -1.18 8.10
N LYS A 117 1.03 -1.91 7.06
CA LYS A 117 0.35 -3.11 6.55
C LYS A 117 1.02 -4.41 6.98
N ASN A 118 2.01 -4.36 7.87
CA ASN A 118 2.78 -5.52 8.34
C ASN A 118 3.40 -6.34 7.19
N ILE A 119 3.98 -5.65 6.22
CA ILE A 119 4.65 -6.23 5.05
C ILE A 119 6.16 -6.15 5.25
N GLU A 120 6.81 -7.30 5.17
CA GLU A 120 8.27 -7.38 5.13
C GLU A 120 8.78 -7.11 3.71
N ILE A 121 9.57 -6.05 3.56
CA ILE A 121 10.22 -5.68 2.30
C ILE A 121 11.73 -5.75 2.47
N SER A 122 12.38 -6.60 1.69
CA SER A 122 13.84 -6.66 1.65
C SER A 122 14.42 -5.43 0.97
N ARG A 123 15.67 -5.08 1.29
CA ARG A 123 16.35 -3.92 0.69
C ARG A 123 16.41 -3.96 -0.84
N PRO A 124 16.73 -5.09 -1.51
CA PRO A 124 16.71 -5.15 -2.97
C PRO A 124 15.32 -4.90 -3.58
N VAL A 125 14.26 -5.40 -2.94
CA VAL A 125 12.87 -5.16 -3.39
C VAL A 125 12.52 -3.68 -3.25
N LEU A 126 12.87 -3.07 -2.12
CA LEU A 126 12.65 -1.64 -1.89
C LEU A 126 13.37 -0.80 -2.96
N ASP A 127 14.65 -1.10 -3.21
CA ASP A 127 15.46 -0.39 -4.20
C ASP A 127 14.87 -0.52 -5.62
N LEU A 128 14.43 -1.73 -6.01
CA LEU A 128 13.79 -1.98 -7.30
C LEU A 128 12.46 -1.24 -7.44
N VAL A 129 11.59 -1.30 -6.43
CA VAL A 129 10.27 -0.65 -6.50
C VAL A 129 10.44 0.87 -6.54
N SER A 130 11.30 1.43 -5.69
CA SER A 130 11.53 2.88 -5.65
C SER A 130 12.12 3.42 -6.95
N SER A 131 13.10 2.73 -7.55
CA SER A 131 13.69 3.16 -8.83
C SER A 131 12.66 3.09 -9.96
N ARG A 132 11.85 2.03 -10.02
CA ARG A 132 10.80 1.88 -11.04
C ARG A 132 9.74 2.97 -10.97
N ILE A 133 9.37 3.40 -9.76
CA ILE A 133 8.43 4.51 -9.54
C ILE A 133 9.05 5.82 -10.00
N LEU A 134 10.30 6.09 -9.60
CA LEU A 134 11.00 7.32 -9.97
C LEU A 134 11.18 7.44 -11.49
N GLU A 135 11.57 6.36 -12.16
CA GLU A 135 11.70 6.26 -13.61
C GLU A 135 10.35 6.24 -14.35
N LYS A 136 9.23 6.20 -13.62
CA LYS A 136 7.85 6.08 -14.15
C LYS A 136 7.67 4.90 -15.12
N ARG A 137 8.43 3.82 -14.94
CA ARG A 137 8.32 2.62 -15.78
C ARG A 137 7.04 1.85 -15.46
N PRO A 138 6.30 1.37 -16.46
CA PRO A 138 5.06 0.63 -16.24
C PRO A 138 5.31 -0.84 -15.87
N ASN A 139 4.26 -1.50 -15.37
CA ASN A 139 4.14 -2.97 -15.29
C ASN A 139 5.17 -3.70 -14.41
N LEU A 140 5.67 -3.12 -13.33
CA LEU A 140 6.36 -3.90 -12.30
C LEU A 140 5.33 -4.69 -11.48
N ARG A 141 5.55 -6.00 -11.32
CA ARG A 141 4.78 -6.88 -10.42
C ARG A 141 5.73 -7.71 -9.58
N LEU A 142 5.56 -7.67 -8.27
CA LEU A 142 6.31 -8.48 -7.32
C LEU A 142 5.35 -9.20 -6.39
N LYS A 143 5.47 -10.52 -6.30
CA LYS A 143 4.72 -11.34 -5.35
C LYS A 143 5.59 -11.55 -4.12
N LEU A 144 5.08 -11.11 -2.97
CA LEU A 144 5.66 -11.35 -1.66
C LEU A 144 4.83 -12.42 -0.93
N LYS A 145 5.31 -12.88 0.23
CA LYS A 145 4.70 -13.99 0.97
C LYS A 145 3.20 -13.78 1.24
N ASN A 146 2.82 -12.57 1.68
CA ASN A 146 1.46 -12.23 2.12
C ASN A 146 0.89 -11.00 1.42
N CYS A 147 1.47 -10.57 0.28
CA CYS A 147 0.97 -9.45 -0.49
C CYS A 147 1.55 -9.44 -1.91
N ALA A 148 0.98 -8.62 -2.78
CA ALA A 148 1.54 -8.30 -4.09
C ALA A 148 1.77 -6.79 -4.20
N ILE A 149 2.96 -6.40 -4.67
CA ILE A 149 3.32 -5.01 -4.94
C ILE A 149 3.36 -4.81 -6.45
N TYR A 150 2.77 -3.72 -6.91
CA TYR A 150 2.85 -3.28 -8.29
C TYR A 150 3.35 -1.85 -8.34
N ALA A 151 4.18 -1.55 -9.34
CA ALA A 151 4.54 -0.19 -9.67
C ALA A 151 4.25 0.07 -11.15
N ASP A 152 3.58 1.19 -11.43
CA ASP A 152 3.20 1.55 -12.79
C ASP A 152 3.13 3.07 -12.94
N ARG A 153 3.99 3.65 -13.80
CA ARG A 153 3.93 5.09 -14.18
C ARG A 153 3.86 6.05 -12.98
N GLY A 154 4.70 5.81 -11.97
CA GLY A 154 4.77 6.64 -10.76
C GLY A 154 3.71 6.30 -9.70
N TYR A 155 2.89 5.27 -9.91
CA TYR A 155 1.95 4.77 -8.91
C TYR A 155 2.50 3.53 -8.22
N LEU A 156 2.27 3.43 -6.91
CA LEU A 156 2.49 2.22 -6.12
C LEU A 156 1.13 1.60 -5.79
N PHE A 157 1.04 0.28 -5.94
CA PHE A 157 -0.11 -0.50 -5.51
C PHE A 157 0.33 -1.63 -4.59
N VAL A 158 -0.41 -1.87 -3.53
CA VAL A 158 -0.17 -2.94 -2.57
C VAL A 158 -1.47 -3.70 -2.38
N PHE A 159 -1.48 -4.99 -2.68
CA PHE A 159 -2.65 -5.87 -2.53
C PHE A 159 -2.39 -6.94 -1.48
N LYS A 160 -3.36 -7.20 -0.59
CA LYS A 160 -3.22 -8.23 0.46
C LYS A 160 -3.15 -9.64 -0.09
N HIS A 161 -3.83 -9.92 -1.20
CA HIS A 161 -3.84 -11.25 -1.81
C HIS A 161 -3.72 -11.16 -3.32
N ASP A 162 -3.24 -12.25 -3.93
CA ASP A 162 -3.28 -12.39 -5.39
C ASP A 162 -4.72 -12.42 -5.88
N LEU A 163 -4.97 -11.66 -6.93
CA LEU A 163 -6.29 -11.50 -7.53
C LEU A 163 -6.55 -12.63 -8.52
N LYS A 164 -7.60 -13.40 -8.25
CA LYS A 164 -8.08 -14.42 -9.16
C LYS A 164 -9.20 -13.84 -10.03
N SER A 165 -9.15 -14.15 -11.33
CA SER A 165 -10.26 -13.94 -12.26
C SER A 165 -11.19 -15.15 -12.21
N PHE A 166 -12.48 -14.93 -12.46
CA PHE A 166 -13.47 -15.99 -12.59
C PHE A 166 -13.92 -16.09 -14.05
N ASN A 167 -14.40 -17.26 -14.47
CA ASN A 167 -14.85 -17.49 -15.85
C ASN A 167 -16.37 -17.33 -16.02
N ASP A 168 -17.02 -16.65 -15.08
CA ASP A 168 -18.48 -16.55 -15.06
C ASP A 168 -18.99 -15.47 -16.02
N LYS A 169 -20.15 -15.73 -16.62
CA LYS A 169 -20.95 -14.74 -17.35
C LYS A 169 -22.35 -14.74 -16.77
N ILE A 170 -22.77 -13.61 -16.21
CA ILE A 170 -24.06 -13.48 -15.51
C ILE A 170 -24.89 -12.39 -16.16
N LEU A 171 -26.19 -12.65 -16.32
CA LEU A 171 -27.17 -11.66 -16.75
C LEU A 171 -27.44 -10.66 -15.61
N LEU A 172 -27.44 -9.37 -15.94
CA LEU A 172 -27.79 -8.30 -15.00
C LEU A 172 -29.31 -8.20 -14.85
N ALA A 173 -29.89 -9.08 -14.03
CA ALA A 173 -31.34 -9.14 -13.77
C ALA A 173 -31.71 -8.57 -12.39
N ASP A 174 -30.89 -8.84 -11.38
CA ASP A 174 -31.13 -8.42 -9.99
C ASP A 174 -30.49 -7.06 -9.69
N ASP A 175 -31.15 -6.26 -8.84
CA ASP A 175 -30.64 -4.94 -8.42
C ASP A 175 -29.34 -5.06 -7.58
N CYS A 176 -29.08 -6.22 -6.99
CA CYS A 176 -27.87 -6.48 -6.23
C CYS A 176 -27.52 -7.98 -6.25
N PHE A 177 -26.29 -8.31 -6.63
CA PHE A 177 -25.79 -9.68 -6.62
C PHE A 177 -24.28 -9.74 -6.52
N ASP A 178 -23.77 -10.95 -6.36
CA ASP A 178 -22.37 -11.25 -6.14
C ASP A 178 -21.69 -11.75 -7.43
N PHE A 179 -20.55 -11.14 -7.81
CA PHE A 179 -19.77 -11.51 -8.99
C PHE A 179 -18.27 -11.59 -8.66
N GLY A 180 -17.78 -12.80 -8.37
CA GLY A 180 -16.41 -13.01 -7.91
C GLY A 180 -16.12 -12.21 -6.63
N LEU A 181 -15.17 -11.28 -6.70
CA LEU A 181 -14.77 -10.39 -5.60
C LEU A 181 -15.68 -9.16 -5.43
N TRP A 182 -16.66 -8.99 -6.32
CA TRP A 182 -17.46 -7.78 -6.41
C TRP A 182 -18.89 -8.04 -5.95
N LYS A 183 -19.42 -7.12 -5.16
CA LYS A 183 -20.86 -6.90 -4.99
C LYS A 183 -21.29 -5.90 -6.06
N VAL A 184 -22.12 -6.36 -6.98
CA VAL A 184 -22.66 -5.57 -8.08
C VAL A 184 -23.97 -4.96 -7.61
N ILE A 185 -24.13 -3.64 -7.79
CA ILE A 185 -25.34 -2.90 -7.45
C ILE A 185 -25.81 -2.17 -8.70
N ILE A 186 -27.09 -2.31 -9.04
CA ILE A 186 -27.71 -1.70 -10.20
C ILE A 186 -28.78 -0.72 -9.71
N LYS A 187 -28.75 0.50 -10.24
CA LYS A 187 -29.78 1.52 -10.00
C LYS A 187 -30.32 2.02 -11.32
N LYS A 188 -31.65 2.04 -11.45
CA LYS A 188 -32.36 2.54 -12.64
C LYS A 188 -32.75 4.00 -12.47
N ASN A 189 -32.99 4.68 -13.60
CA ASN A 189 -33.49 6.07 -13.65
C ASN A 189 -32.62 7.06 -12.86
N VAL A 190 -31.30 6.89 -12.92
CA VAL A 190 -30.35 7.80 -12.28
C VAL A 190 -30.03 8.99 -13.18
N GLN A 191 -29.61 10.10 -12.56
CA GLN A 191 -28.99 11.19 -13.32
C GLN A 191 -27.62 10.75 -13.83
N LYS A 192 -27.29 11.18 -15.05
CA LYS A 192 -25.97 10.95 -15.63
C LYS A 192 -24.89 11.55 -14.74
N ASN A 193 -23.86 10.75 -14.44
CA ASN A 193 -22.65 11.24 -13.82
C ASN A 193 -21.41 10.75 -14.59
N GLU A 194 -20.22 11.10 -14.12
CA GLU A 194 -18.96 10.66 -14.71
C GLU A 194 -18.69 9.18 -14.39
N ASN A 195 -18.18 8.45 -15.38
CA ASN A 195 -17.72 7.08 -15.20
C ASN A 195 -16.44 7.08 -14.37
N SER A 196 -16.31 6.08 -13.50
CA SER A 196 -15.09 5.87 -12.74
C SER A 196 -13.90 5.54 -13.64
N CYS A 197 -12.70 5.71 -13.08
CA CYS A 197 -11.46 5.30 -13.70
C CYS A 197 -10.62 4.44 -12.75
N TRP A 198 -9.55 3.85 -13.26
CA TRP A 198 -8.67 2.96 -12.50
C TRP A 198 -8.07 3.58 -11.24
N LYS A 199 -7.92 4.92 -11.19
CA LYS A 199 -7.43 5.63 -9.99
C LYS A 199 -8.41 5.56 -8.82
N GLU A 200 -9.67 5.21 -9.09
CA GLU A 200 -10.73 5.14 -8.10
C GLU A 200 -10.98 3.72 -7.58
N ILE A 201 -10.18 2.74 -8.00
CA ILE A 201 -10.41 1.33 -7.64
C ILE A 201 -10.31 1.06 -6.13
N PHE A 202 -9.59 1.91 -5.39
CA PHE A 202 -9.49 1.83 -3.94
C PHE A 202 -10.49 2.74 -3.20
N LYS A 203 -11.39 3.43 -3.92
CA LYS A 203 -12.57 4.04 -3.31
C LYS A 203 -13.62 2.96 -3.00
N ASP A 204 -14.67 3.32 -2.26
CA ASP A 204 -15.69 2.36 -1.81
C ASP A 204 -16.42 1.63 -2.95
N GLN A 205 -16.57 2.29 -4.11
CA GLN A 205 -17.21 1.72 -5.29
C GLN A 205 -16.72 2.42 -6.56
N ILE A 206 -16.69 1.68 -7.67
CA ILE A 206 -16.50 2.22 -9.03
C ILE A 206 -17.78 2.08 -9.83
N ASN A 207 -18.10 3.12 -10.61
CA ASN A 207 -19.38 3.24 -11.28
C ASN A 207 -19.23 3.34 -12.79
N ILE A 208 -20.21 2.80 -13.50
CA ILE A 208 -20.42 3.07 -14.92
C ILE A 208 -21.89 3.39 -15.15
N TYR A 209 -22.14 4.33 -16.06
CA TYR A 209 -23.48 4.73 -16.48
C TYR A 209 -23.71 4.26 -17.91
N VAL A 210 -24.73 3.43 -18.12
CA VAL A 210 -25.09 2.88 -19.44
C VAL A 210 -26.57 3.15 -19.73
N PRO A 211 -27.01 3.13 -21.01
CA PRO A 211 -28.44 3.20 -21.32
C PRO A 211 -29.20 2.06 -20.65
N ASP A 212 -30.50 2.23 -20.43
CA ASP A 212 -31.34 1.10 -20.03
C ASP A 212 -31.38 0.01 -21.10
N GLY A 213 -31.30 -1.24 -20.67
CA GLY A 213 -31.14 -2.38 -21.58
C GLY A 213 -30.67 -3.65 -20.90
N LYS A 214 -30.54 -4.70 -21.72
CA LYS A 214 -30.10 -6.02 -21.28
C LYS A 214 -28.57 -6.12 -21.35
N TYR A 215 -27.97 -6.48 -20.22
CA TYR A 215 -26.53 -6.51 -20.06
C TYR A 215 -26.06 -7.79 -19.39
N PHE A 216 -24.84 -8.21 -19.71
CA PHE A 216 -24.15 -9.34 -19.12
C PHE A 216 -22.82 -8.89 -18.55
N MET A 217 -22.53 -9.29 -17.31
CA MET A 217 -21.23 -9.10 -16.70
C MET A 217 -20.34 -10.31 -16.95
N CYS A 218 -19.09 -10.06 -17.33
CA CYS A 218 -18.09 -11.08 -17.54
C CYS A 218 -16.67 -10.54 -17.30
N TYR A 219 -15.70 -11.43 -17.14
CA TYR A 219 -14.30 -11.02 -17.17
C TYR A 219 -13.83 -10.78 -18.62
N PRO A 220 -12.97 -9.78 -18.83
CA PRO A 220 -12.55 -9.37 -20.16
C PRO A 220 -11.69 -10.45 -20.85
N VAL A 221 -12.18 -10.92 -22.00
CA VAL A 221 -11.45 -11.79 -22.94
C VAL A 221 -10.64 -10.91 -23.92
N GLN A 222 -9.67 -11.49 -24.64
CA GLN A 222 -8.88 -10.75 -25.63
C GLN A 222 -9.79 -9.99 -26.63
N ASN A 223 -9.81 -8.66 -26.51
CA ASN A 223 -10.56 -7.77 -27.39
C ASN A 223 -9.69 -6.58 -27.81
N LYS A 224 -9.47 -6.42 -29.12
CA LYS A 224 -8.60 -5.37 -29.68
C LYS A 224 -9.08 -3.96 -29.35
N ARG A 225 -10.39 -3.71 -29.37
CA ARG A 225 -10.98 -2.39 -29.07
C ARG A 225 -10.80 -2.05 -27.59
N LEU A 226 -11.11 -2.99 -26.71
CA LEU A 226 -10.94 -2.83 -25.26
C LEU A 226 -9.47 -2.58 -24.87
N LYS A 227 -8.54 -3.34 -25.48
CA LYS A 227 -7.10 -3.14 -25.30
C LYS A 227 -6.67 -1.72 -25.66
N LYS A 228 -7.12 -1.19 -26.80
CA LYS A 228 -6.81 0.18 -27.26
C LYS A 228 -7.38 1.24 -26.30
N ILE A 229 -8.60 1.04 -25.80
CA ILE A 229 -9.22 1.94 -24.80
C ILE A 229 -8.34 2.03 -23.54
N TRP A 230 -7.92 0.88 -23.01
CA TRP A 230 -7.08 0.82 -21.81
C TRP A 230 -5.66 1.33 -22.00
N GLU A 231 -5.07 1.16 -23.18
CA GLU A 231 -3.77 1.74 -23.52
C GLU A 231 -3.83 3.27 -23.57
N ASN A 232 -4.84 3.82 -24.25
CA ASN A 232 -5.04 5.27 -24.35
C ASN A 232 -5.28 5.91 -22.98
N SER A 233 -6.08 5.26 -22.12
CA SER A 233 -6.35 5.74 -20.75
C SER A 233 -5.29 5.30 -19.73
N LYS A 234 -4.17 4.71 -20.18
CA LYS A 234 -3.05 4.29 -19.32
C LYS A 234 -3.46 3.41 -18.14
N VAL A 235 -4.42 2.51 -18.36
CA VAL A 235 -4.91 1.56 -17.36
C VAL A 235 -3.80 0.54 -17.06
N PRO A 236 -3.36 0.39 -15.80
CA PRO A 236 -2.36 -0.61 -15.41
C PRO A 236 -2.74 -2.03 -15.85
N SER A 237 -1.79 -2.77 -16.41
CA SER A 237 -2.08 -4.06 -17.06
C SER A 237 -2.65 -5.11 -16.11
N PHE A 238 -2.22 -5.11 -14.85
CA PHE A 238 -2.71 -6.05 -13.84
C PHE A 238 -4.20 -5.85 -13.56
N LEU A 239 -4.71 -4.61 -13.55
CA LEU A 239 -6.13 -4.32 -13.31
C LEU A 239 -7.05 -4.85 -14.41
N ARG A 240 -6.54 -4.91 -15.64
CA ARG A 240 -7.30 -5.30 -16.84
C ARG A 240 -7.89 -6.70 -16.78
N ARG A 241 -7.40 -7.59 -15.92
CA ARG A 241 -7.91 -8.97 -15.76
C ARG A 241 -8.76 -9.16 -14.50
N ILE A 242 -8.85 -8.15 -13.65
CA ILE A 242 -9.36 -8.27 -12.29
C ILE A 242 -10.73 -7.59 -12.16
N ILE A 243 -10.96 -6.58 -12.98
CA ILE A 243 -12.22 -5.86 -13.01
C ILE A 243 -13.08 -6.43 -14.14
N PRO A 244 -14.32 -6.84 -13.84
CA PRO A 244 -15.24 -7.29 -14.86
C PRO A 244 -15.62 -6.16 -15.81
N VAL A 245 -16.10 -6.55 -16.97
CA VAL A 245 -16.70 -5.67 -17.97
C VAL A 245 -18.15 -6.05 -18.18
N ILE A 246 -18.89 -5.16 -18.81
CA ILE A 246 -20.30 -5.38 -19.13
C ILE A 246 -20.45 -5.42 -20.65
N SER A 247 -21.25 -6.35 -21.15
CA SER A 247 -21.56 -6.48 -22.57
C SER A 247 -23.07 -6.47 -22.82
N ASN A 248 -23.51 -5.89 -23.93
CA ASN A 248 -24.90 -6.02 -24.40
C ASN A 248 -25.04 -7.17 -25.40
N ASP A 249 -26.26 -7.43 -25.87
CA ASP A 249 -26.54 -8.44 -26.90
C ASP A 249 -25.79 -8.17 -28.23
N ASN A 250 -25.54 -6.90 -28.55
CA ASN A 250 -24.78 -6.47 -29.73
C ASN A 250 -23.26 -6.68 -29.59
N LYS A 251 -22.79 -7.24 -28.47
CA LYS A 251 -21.38 -7.46 -28.12
C LYS A 251 -20.56 -6.17 -27.95
N ASP A 252 -21.22 -5.02 -27.76
CA ASP A 252 -20.54 -3.82 -27.29
C ASP A 252 -20.05 -4.05 -25.86
N ILE A 253 -18.84 -3.58 -25.56
CA ILE A 253 -18.22 -3.74 -24.24
C ILE A 253 -18.11 -2.38 -23.55
N TYR A 254 -18.55 -2.35 -22.30
CA TYR A 254 -18.49 -1.24 -21.37
C TYR A 254 -17.59 -1.62 -20.20
N GLU A 255 -16.75 -0.69 -19.75
CA GLU A 255 -15.69 -0.96 -18.78
C GLU A 255 -15.53 0.19 -17.78
N PHE A 256 -15.01 -0.13 -16.58
CA PHE A 256 -14.98 0.79 -15.43
C PHE A 256 -13.65 1.52 -15.23
N LEU A 257 -12.66 1.29 -16.09
CA LEU A 257 -11.27 1.65 -15.83
C LEU A 257 -10.79 2.88 -16.60
N SER A 258 -11.37 3.18 -17.75
CA SER A 258 -10.85 4.22 -18.63
C SER A 258 -11.37 5.63 -18.32
N GLY A 259 -12.46 5.77 -17.55
CA GLY A 259 -13.17 7.04 -17.35
C GLY A 259 -13.88 7.57 -18.60
N ARG A 260 -13.99 6.76 -19.67
CA ARG A 260 -14.55 7.19 -20.95
C ARG A 260 -16.01 7.61 -20.79
N LYS A 261 -16.34 8.83 -21.22
CA LYS A 261 -17.73 9.32 -21.29
C LYS A 261 -18.49 8.61 -22.40
N LEU A 262 -19.63 8.03 -22.05
CA LEU A 262 -20.56 7.44 -23.01
C LEU A 262 -21.53 8.52 -23.48
N LYS A 263 -21.86 8.50 -24.78
CA LYS A 263 -22.96 9.32 -25.32
C LYS A 263 -24.26 8.66 -24.88
N LEU A 264 -24.90 9.26 -23.90
CA LEU A 264 -26.16 8.82 -23.31
C LEU A 264 -27.17 9.94 -23.48
N ASN A 265 -28.40 9.59 -23.87
CA ASN A 265 -29.54 10.50 -23.79
C ASN A 265 -30.00 10.55 -22.32
N ASN A 266 -30.52 11.68 -21.85
CA ASN A 266 -30.90 11.87 -20.43
C ASN A 266 -32.14 11.05 -19.99
N ARG A 267 -32.70 10.21 -20.87
CA ARG A 267 -33.85 9.36 -20.56
C ARG A 267 -33.36 7.92 -20.37
N ASN A 268 -33.70 7.32 -19.23
CA ASN A 268 -33.47 5.92 -18.82
C ASN A 268 -31.98 5.49 -18.82
N ILE A 269 -31.28 5.84 -17.74
CA ILE A 269 -29.88 5.47 -17.50
C ILE A 269 -29.80 4.46 -16.34
N LEU A 270 -28.98 3.44 -16.52
CA LEU A 270 -28.57 2.50 -15.47
C LEU A 270 -27.22 2.93 -14.89
N GLN A 271 -27.14 3.05 -13.57
CA GLN A 271 -25.87 3.06 -12.84
C GLN A 271 -25.56 1.64 -12.41
N ILE A 272 -24.39 1.16 -12.80
CA ILE A 272 -23.88 -0.13 -12.36
C ILE A 272 -22.63 0.16 -11.53
N SER A 273 -22.66 -0.30 -10.29
CA SER A 273 -21.62 -0.07 -9.29
C SER A 273 -20.96 -1.38 -8.93
N LEU A 274 -19.62 -1.40 -8.93
CA LEU A 274 -18.84 -2.48 -8.36
C LEU A 274 -18.32 -2.03 -7.01
N LYS A 275 -18.80 -2.67 -5.95
CA LYS A 275 -18.27 -2.54 -4.60
C LYS A 275 -17.51 -3.82 -4.28
N LEU A 276 -16.37 -3.73 -3.62
CA LEU A 276 -15.69 -4.94 -3.17
C LEU A 276 -16.45 -5.55 -1.98
N LYS A 277 -16.53 -6.89 -1.92
CA LYS A 277 -17.04 -7.61 -0.74
C LYS A 277 -16.04 -7.53 0.40
#